data_AF-A0A7S3SY77-F1
#
_entry.id   AF-A0A7S3SY77-F1
#
_cell.length_a   1.000
_cell.length_b   1.000
_cell.length_c   1.000
_cell.angle_alpha   90.00
_cell.angle_beta   90.00
_cell.angle_gamma   90.00
#
_symmetry.space_group_name_H-M   'P 1'
#
loop_
_entity.id
_entity.type
_entity.pdbx_description
1 polymer ?
#
loop_
_entity_poly.entity_id
_entity_poly.type
_entity_poly.pdbx_seq_one_letter_code
_entity_poly.pdbx_strand_id
1 'polypeptide(L)'
;GTVLSGKSSVDESLITGEALPVAKRPGDKVTAGTTNQTGVLTVRVDSLPGDSTAAQLTALVSEAQTTAGKREQLLERFAKWYLIVLVILALAVALVPLSWC
;
A
#
# COMPACT_ATOMS: atom_id res chain seq x y z
N GLY A 1 6.90 19.42 -11.49
CA GLY A 1 8.30 19.86 -11.63
C GLY A 1 8.57 20.29 -13.05
N THR A 2 9.67 20.97 -13.30
CA THR A 2 10.03 21.49 -14.64
C THR A 2 11.39 20.92 -15.08
N VAL A 3 11.49 20.39 -16.29
CA VAL A 3 12.75 19.84 -16.82
C VAL A 3 13.75 20.97 -17.07
N LEU A 4 14.93 20.87 -16.48
CA LEU A 4 16.05 21.81 -16.66
C LEU A 4 16.99 21.39 -17.78
N SER A 5 17.25 20.09 -17.92
CA SER A 5 18.17 19.56 -18.93
C SER A 5 17.90 18.07 -19.18
N GLY A 6 18.29 17.60 -20.37
CA GLY A 6 18.10 16.23 -20.81
C GLY A 6 16.88 16.05 -21.73
N LYS A 7 16.85 14.91 -22.41
CA LYS A 7 15.75 14.49 -23.29
C LYS A 7 15.44 13.04 -22.96
N SER A 8 14.20 12.78 -22.57
CA SER A 8 13.73 11.42 -22.28
C SER A 8 12.25 11.29 -22.56
N SER A 9 11.80 10.05 -22.74
CA SER A 9 10.38 9.69 -22.69
C SER A 9 9.97 9.44 -21.24
N VAL A 10 8.82 10.00 -20.88
CA VAL A 10 8.20 9.81 -19.57
C VAL A 10 6.87 9.10 -19.75
N ASP A 11 6.69 8.03 -18.98
CA ASP A 11 5.45 7.29 -18.91
C ASP A 11 4.50 7.97 -17.91
N GLU A 12 3.47 8.61 -18.46
CA GLU A 12 2.42 9.25 -17.67
C GLU A 12 1.14 8.39 -17.57
N SER A 13 1.16 7.14 -18.05
CA SER A 13 -0.02 6.27 -18.14
C SER A 13 -0.75 6.08 -16.81
N LEU A 14 0.01 6.03 -15.70
CA LEU A 14 -0.52 5.90 -14.35
C LEU A 14 -1.36 7.09 -13.88
N ILE A 15 -1.20 8.27 -14.50
CA ILE A 15 -1.89 9.50 -14.11
C ILE A 15 -2.86 9.96 -15.20
N THR A 16 -2.44 9.95 -16.47
CA THR A 16 -3.21 10.52 -17.59
C THR A 16 -3.99 9.48 -18.39
N GLY A 17 -3.66 8.19 -18.27
CA GLY A 17 -4.26 7.12 -19.05
C GLY A 17 -3.80 7.06 -20.52
N GLU A 18 -2.83 7.89 -20.91
CA GLU A 18 -2.22 7.85 -22.23
C GLU A 18 -1.24 6.67 -22.32
N ALA A 19 -1.46 5.76 -23.26
CA ALA A 19 -0.67 4.52 -23.39
C ALA A 19 0.73 4.74 -23.98
N LEU A 20 0.99 5.90 -24.60
CA LEU A 20 2.25 6.18 -25.27
C LEU A 20 3.15 7.10 -24.42
N PRO A 21 4.44 6.77 -24.27
CA PRO A 21 5.38 7.61 -23.52
C PRO A 21 5.50 9.00 -24.15
N VAL A 22 5.34 10.04 -23.34
CA VAL A 22 5.42 11.43 -23.79
C VAL A 22 6.88 11.88 -23.75
N ALA A 23 7.39 12.37 -24.88
CA ALA A 23 8.73 12.94 -24.94
C ALA A 23 8.79 14.27 -24.18
N LYS A 24 9.73 14.39 -23.24
CA LYS A 24 9.97 15.62 -22.46
C LYS A 24 11.32 16.23 -22.82
N ARG A 25 11.34 17.56 -22.89
CA ARG A 25 12.50 18.42 -23.21
C ARG A 25 12.68 19.50 -22.14
N PRO A 26 13.83 20.19 -22.11
CA PRO A 26 14.04 21.31 -21.19
C PRO A 26 12.95 22.37 -21.35
N GLY A 27 12.34 22.78 -20.24
CA GLY A 27 11.18 23.68 -20.20
C GLY A 27 9.83 22.97 -20.05
N ASP A 28 9.75 21.67 -20.32
CA ASP A 28 8.49 20.93 -20.18
C ASP A 28 8.17 20.65 -18.71
N LYS A 29 6.86 20.61 -18.42
CA LYS A 29 6.35 20.19 -17.12
C LYS A 29 6.34 18.66 -17.03
N VAL A 30 6.78 18.17 -15.88
CA VAL A 30 6.75 16.76 -15.49
C VAL A 30 5.93 16.59 -14.23
N THR A 31 5.05 15.59 -14.29
CA THR A 31 4.09 15.26 -13.23
C THR A 31 4.74 14.32 -12.21
N ALA A 32 4.43 14.50 -10.93
CA ALA A 32 4.91 13.57 -9.90
C ALA A 32 4.24 12.19 -10.06
N GLY A 33 5.00 11.11 -9.87
CA GLY A 33 4.48 9.73 -9.97
C GLY A 33 4.59 9.08 -11.36
N THR A 34 5.22 9.76 -12.32
CA THR A 34 5.48 9.24 -13.67
C THR A 34 6.85 8.58 -13.76
N THR A 35 7.01 7.54 -14.59
CA THR A 35 8.28 6.80 -14.71
C THR A 35 9.09 7.29 -15.90
N ASN A 36 10.35 7.66 -15.67
CA ASN A 36 11.29 7.99 -16.74
C ASN A 36 11.81 6.70 -17.40
N GLN A 37 11.83 6.63 -18.73
CA GLN A 37 12.23 5.45 -19.47
C GLN A 37 13.68 5.54 -20.01
N THR A 38 13.90 6.21 -21.15
CA THR A 38 15.06 5.93 -22.01
C THR A 38 16.22 6.93 -21.86
N GLY A 39 16.11 7.92 -20.97
CA GLY A 39 17.09 9.02 -20.87
C GLY A 39 17.18 9.67 -19.50
N VAL A 40 18.24 10.45 -19.29
CA VAL A 40 18.46 11.19 -18.05
C VAL A 40 17.78 12.55 -18.15
N LEU A 41 16.93 12.87 -17.17
CA LEU A 41 16.29 14.18 -17.03
C LEU A 41 16.74 14.83 -15.72
N THR A 42 17.22 16.06 -15.80
CA THR A 42 17.41 16.92 -14.63
C THR A 42 16.14 17.75 -14.47
N VAL A 43 15.48 17.64 -13.32
CA VAL A 43 14.18 18.27 -13.08
C VAL A 43 14.28 19.18 -11.86
N ARG A 44 13.76 20.41 -11.98
CA ARG A 44 13.49 21.30 -10.85
C ARG A 44 12.19 20.89 -10.17
N VAL A 45 12.26 20.68 -8.86
CA VAL A 45 11.09 20.45 -8.02
C VAL A 45 10.44 21.79 -7.73
N ASP A 46 9.24 22.00 -8.26
CA ASP A 46 8.47 23.24 -8.07
C ASP A 46 7.55 23.19 -6.82
N SER A 47 7.43 22.03 -6.16
CA SER A 47 6.57 21.83 -4.98
C SER A 47 7.19 20.77 -4.07
N LEU A 48 7.37 21.10 -2.78
CA LEU A 48 8.00 20.22 -1.78
C LEU A 48 7.07 19.08 -1.33
N PRO A 49 7.60 18.01 -0.71
CA PRO A 49 6.89 16.75 -0.44
C PRO A 49 5.58 16.89 0.35
N GLY A 50 5.42 17.94 1.16
CA GLY A 50 4.18 18.21 1.92
C GLY A 50 2.99 18.70 1.08
N ASP A 51 3.23 19.21 -0.14
CA ASP A 51 2.20 19.66 -1.09
C ASP A 51 2.10 18.73 -2.32
N SER A 52 2.82 17.61 -2.30
CA SER A 52 2.79 16.65 -3.41
C SER A 52 1.62 15.69 -3.28
N THR A 53 0.86 15.50 -4.35
CA THR A 53 -0.31 14.60 -4.43
C THR A 53 -0.03 13.18 -3.96
N ALA A 54 1.24 12.75 -4.03
CA ALA A 54 1.72 11.46 -3.52
C ALA A 54 1.66 11.35 -1.98
N ALA A 55 1.87 12.43 -1.22
CA ALA A 55 1.79 12.45 0.24
C ALA A 55 0.34 12.36 0.75
N GLN A 56 -0.62 12.94 0.01
CA GLN A 56 -2.04 12.77 0.31
C GLN A 56 -2.50 11.34 0.02
N LEU A 57 -1.98 10.71 -1.05
CA LEU A 57 -2.25 9.32 -1.37
C LEU A 57 -1.68 8.35 -0.33
N THR A 58 -0.47 8.57 0.19
CA THR A 58 0.07 7.73 1.26
C THR A 58 -0.65 7.92 2.59
N ALA A 59 -1.13 9.13 2.90
CA ALA A 59 -1.99 9.37 4.07
C ALA A 59 -3.33 8.62 3.95
N LEU A 60 -4.00 8.71 2.78
CA LEU A 60 -5.25 7.99 2.51
C LEU A 60 -5.07 6.47 2.49
N VAL A 61 -3.95 5.97 1.94
CA VAL A 61 -3.64 4.53 1.95
C VAL A 61 -3.26 4.05 3.35
N SER A 62 -2.57 4.84 4.16
CA SER A 62 -2.31 4.53 5.56
C SER A 62 -3.62 4.39 6.34
N GLU A 63 -4.57 5.29 6.12
CA GLU A 63 -5.90 5.25 6.76
C GLU A 63 -6.73 4.04 6.29
N ALA A 64 -6.66 3.65 5.01
CA ALA A 64 -7.31 2.44 4.49
C ALA A 64 -6.65 1.13 4.97
N GLN A 65 -5.31 1.10 5.09
CA GLN A 65 -4.54 -0.07 5.57
C GLN A 65 -4.78 -0.35 7.05
N THR A 66 -5.06 0.67 7.88
CA THR A 66 -5.48 0.44 9.28
C THR A 66 -6.86 -0.22 9.39
N THR A 67 -7.69 -0.12 8.36
CA THR A 67 -9.00 -0.78 8.30
C THR A 67 -8.91 -2.23 7.77
N ALA A 68 -7.95 -2.51 6.88
CA ALA A 68 -7.67 -3.87 6.40
C ALA A 68 -7.07 -4.76 7.50
N GLY A 69 -6.19 -4.24 8.35
CA GLY A 69 -5.58 -4.99 9.46
C GLY A 69 -6.49 -5.26 10.67
N LYS A 70 -7.68 -4.64 10.75
CA LYS A 70 -8.62 -4.82 11.87
C LYS A 70 -9.63 -5.95 11.66
N ARG A 71 -9.83 -6.44 10.43
CA ARG A 71 -10.80 -7.52 10.16
C ARG A 71 -10.24 -8.92 10.40
N GLU A 72 -8.92 -9.10 10.26
CA GLU A 72 -8.27 -10.39 10.55
C GLU A 72 -8.22 -10.69 12.06
N GLN A 73 -8.10 -9.67 12.91
CA GLN A 73 -8.04 -9.85 14.37
C GLN A 73 -9.32 -10.44 14.98
N LEU A 74 -10.48 -10.25 14.34
CA LEU A 74 -11.73 -10.83 14.82
C LEU A 74 -11.72 -12.35 14.63
N LEU A 75 -11.36 -12.81 13.42
CA LEU A 75 -11.33 -14.24 13.11
C LEU A 75 -10.27 -14.98 13.93
N GLU A 76 -9.10 -14.37 14.13
CA GLU A 76 -8.05 -14.91 15.00
C GLU A 76 -8.47 -14.98 16.48
N ARG A 77 -9.20 -13.97 16.97
CA ARG A 77 -9.74 -13.98 18.34
C ARG A 77 -10.76 -15.10 18.53
N PHE A 78 -11.65 -15.31 17.55
CA PHE A 78 -12.61 -16.41 17.56
C PHE A 78 -11.92 -17.77 17.51
N ALA A 79 -10.91 -17.94 16.64
CA ALA A 79 -10.14 -19.17 16.54
C ALA A 79 -9.44 -19.52 17.86
N LYS A 80 -8.86 -18.53 18.55
CA LYS A 80 -8.19 -18.75 19.84
C LYS A 80 -9.18 -19.22 20.93
N TRP A 81 -10.36 -18.61 21.01
CA TRP A 81 -11.37 -19.02 22.00
C TRP A 81 -11.93 -20.42 21.70
N TYR A 82 -12.15 -20.75 20.44
CA TYR A 82 -12.61 -22.08 20.02
C TYR A 82 -11.65 -23.18 20.46
N LEU A 83 -10.34 -23.00 20.22
CA LEU A 83 -9.32 -23.97 20.63
C LEU A 83 -9.28 -24.16 22.16
N ILE A 84 -9.35 -23.09 22.94
CA ILE A 84 -9.34 -23.16 24.41
C ILE A 84 -10.57 -23.92 24.93
N VAL A 85 -11.76 -23.61 24.42
CA VAL A 85 -13.01 -24.29 24.82
C VAL A 85 -12.95 -25.78 24.47
N LEU A 86 -12.45 -26.12 23.28
CA LEU A 86 -12.39 -27.50 22.80
C LEU A 86 -11.41 -28.35 23.65
N VAL A 87 -10.28 -27.78 24.07
CA VAL A 87 -9.33 -28.44 24.99
C VAL A 87 -9.94 -28.68 26.37
N ILE A 88 -10.65 -27.69 26.92
CA ILE A 88 -11.33 -27.83 28.22
C ILE A 88 -12.41 -28.92 28.13
N LEU A 89 -13.19 -28.93 27.06
CA LEU A 89 -14.24 -29.92 26.85
C LEU A 89 -13.65 -31.35 26.73
N ALA A 90 -12.56 -31.49 25.97
CA ALA A 90 -11.86 -32.77 25.83
C ALA A 90 -11.32 -33.28 27.18
N LEU A 91 -10.72 -32.40 27.99
CA LEU A 91 -10.26 -32.74 29.33
C LEU A 91 -11.42 -33.13 30.26
N ALA A 92 -12.54 -32.40 30.22
CA ALA A 92 -13.71 -32.73 31.02
C ALA A 92 -14.27 -34.10 30.65
N VAL A 93 -14.43 -34.38 29.35
CA VAL A 93 -14.89 -35.70 28.87
C VAL A 93 -13.92 -36.82 29.24
N ALA A 94 -12.61 -36.56 29.27
CA ALA A 94 -11.63 -37.55 29.67
C ALA A 94 -11.61 -37.81 31.19
N LEU A 95 -11.73 -36.76 32.01
CA LEU A 95 -11.55 -36.83 33.46
C LEU A 95 -12.83 -37.21 34.22
N VAL A 96 -14.00 -36.76 33.77
CA VAL A 96 -15.29 -37.07 34.40
C VAL A 96 -15.53 -38.59 34.56
N PRO A 97 -15.42 -39.42 33.50
CA PRO A 97 -15.60 -40.86 33.65
C PRO A 97 -14.46 -41.52 34.43
N LEU A 98 -13.24 -40.99 34.35
CA LEU A 98 -12.08 -41.51 35.08
C LEU A 98 -12.21 -41.30 36.60
N SER A 99 -12.85 -40.21 37.02
CA SER A 99 -13.12 -39.92 38.42
C SER A 99 -14.25 -40.75 39.03
N TRP A 100 -15.04 -41.43 38.18
CA TRP A 100 -16.20 -42.23 38.58
C TRP A 100 -15.91 -43.75 38.58
N CYS A 101 -14.69 -44.16 38.24
CA CYS A 101 -14.21 -45.54 38.15
C CYS A 101 -13.22 -45.81 39.29
#